data_AF-A0A452XZK0-F1
#
_entry.id   AF-A0A452XZK0-F1
#
_cell.length_a   1.000
_cell.length_b   1.000
_cell.length_c   1.000
_cell.angle_alpha   90.00
_cell.angle_beta   90.00
_cell.angle_gamma   90.00
#
_symmetry.space_group_name_H-M   'P 1'
#
loop_
_entity.id
_entity.type
_entity.pdbx_description
1 polymer ?
#
loop_
_entity_poly.entity_id
_entity_poly.type
_entity_poly.pdbx_seq_one_letter_code
_entity_poly.pdbx_strand_id
1 'polypeptide(L)'
;MADDAASAPPTAQLAAASISSPPSSDLEPPTSRTRIRAILDAGDAMAGERVVVGGWVKTGRQQGKGEFAFLEVNDGSCQGNLQVMVEKDVHPLASLTHTGTSVLVEGVLKKPPAEAKQRIELKVERVIELGEVDAAAYPLPKTKITLETLRDFVHLRARTNTIGAVARIRHQLAYATHSFFDENGFLYIHTPIITTSDCEGAGEMFQVTALFSQAEKVEKELKENPAPSEADVEAAKLVVKEKGDAVAQLKAAKASKQEITAAVSVLTKAKENVLRVEERSKLKPGLPLKGDGKIAFENDFFKRQAFLTVSGQLQVETYACALSNVYTFGPTFRAENSHTSRHLAEFWMVEPEIAFANLQV
;
A
#
# COMPACT_ATOMS: atom_id res chain seq x y z
N MET A 1 -4.16 -23.57 -49.07
CA MET A 1 -3.21 -22.48 -48.82
C MET A 1 -3.79 -21.63 -47.71
N ALA A 2 -3.39 -21.89 -46.49
CA ALA A 2 -3.61 -21.03 -45.33
C ALA A 2 -2.29 -21.08 -44.57
N ASP A 3 -1.58 -19.96 -44.57
CA ASP A 3 -0.32 -19.78 -43.85
C ASP A 3 -0.64 -19.65 -42.36
N ASP A 4 -0.23 -20.66 -41.59
CA ASP A 4 -0.11 -20.59 -40.13
C ASP A 4 1.20 -19.86 -39.82
N ALA A 5 1.13 -18.54 -39.64
CA ALA A 5 2.22 -17.78 -39.05
C ALA A 5 2.28 -18.12 -37.55
N ALA A 6 3.07 -19.13 -37.20
CA ALA A 6 3.39 -19.48 -35.83
C ALA A 6 4.02 -18.27 -35.11
N SER A 7 3.25 -17.61 -34.25
CA SER A 7 3.78 -16.57 -33.37
C SER A 7 4.82 -17.21 -32.44
N ALA A 8 6.05 -16.71 -32.48
CA ALA A 8 7.14 -17.17 -31.62
C ALA A 8 6.71 -17.20 -30.13
N PRO A 9 7.19 -18.16 -29.33
CA PRO A 9 6.83 -18.29 -27.93
C PRO A 9 7.17 -17.01 -27.13
N PRO A 10 6.38 -16.65 -26.09
CA PRO A 10 6.51 -15.38 -25.35
C PRO A 10 7.91 -15.10 -24.79
N THR A 11 8.68 -16.15 -24.53
CA THR A 11 10.06 -16.08 -24.04
C THR A 11 11.02 -15.39 -25.01
N ALA A 12 10.83 -15.50 -26.32
CA ALA A 12 11.66 -14.81 -27.31
C ALA A 12 11.37 -13.30 -27.37
N GLN A 13 10.13 -12.89 -27.04
CA GLN A 13 9.74 -11.48 -26.97
C GLN A 13 10.26 -10.80 -25.69
N LEU A 14 10.37 -11.55 -24.58
CA LEU A 14 10.95 -11.06 -23.33
C LEU A 14 12.45 -10.77 -23.42
N ALA A 15 13.20 -11.57 -24.19
CA ALA A 15 14.64 -11.34 -24.40
C ALA A 15 14.95 -10.07 -25.22
N ALA A 16 13.99 -9.59 -26.02
CA ALA A 16 14.11 -8.36 -26.79
C ALA A 16 13.62 -7.10 -26.04
N ALA A 17 12.99 -7.27 -24.87
CA ALA A 17 12.51 -6.16 -24.07
C ALA A 17 13.67 -5.50 -23.32
N SER A 18 14.16 -4.38 -23.83
CA SER A 18 15.05 -3.52 -23.05
C SER A 18 14.27 -2.79 -21.96
N ILE A 19 14.72 -2.93 -20.72
CA ILE A 19 14.24 -2.17 -19.55
C ILE A 19 14.50 -0.65 -19.71
N SER A 20 15.30 -0.26 -20.72
CA SER A 20 15.65 1.13 -21.05
C SER A 20 14.69 1.79 -22.06
N SER A 21 13.54 1.18 -22.35
CA SER A 21 12.53 1.81 -23.20
C SER A 21 12.12 3.17 -22.61
N PRO A 22 12.04 4.26 -23.41
CA PRO A 22 11.51 5.52 -22.89
C PRO A 22 10.10 5.27 -22.32
N PRO A 23 9.71 5.94 -21.22
CA PRO A 23 8.43 5.69 -20.58
C PRO A 23 7.31 5.89 -21.60
N SER A 24 6.57 4.84 -21.92
CA SER A 24 5.39 4.96 -22.78
C SER A 24 4.29 5.71 -22.03
N SER A 25 3.53 6.52 -22.76
CA SER A 25 2.41 7.30 -22.23
C SER A 25 1.14 6.47 -22.01
N ASP A 26 1.20 5.16 -22.25
CA ASP A 26 0.02 4.29 -22.40
C ASP A 26 -0.71 3.98 -21.08
N LEU A 27 -0.18 4.45 -19.95
CA LEU A 27 -0.80 4.32 -18.63
C LEU A 27 -1.71 5.50 -18.23
N GLU A 28 -1.79 6.57 -19.03
CA GLU A 28 -2.72 7.68 -18.80
C GLU A 28 -4.06 7.45 -19.56
N PRO A 29 -5.23 7.80 -18.98
CA PRO A 29 -6.50 7.77 -19.71
C PRO A 29 -6.43 8.63 -20.99
N PRO A 30 -7.36 8.47 -21.96
CA PRO A 30 -7.23 8.97 -23.34
C PRO A 30 -7.31 10.50 -23.51
N THR A 31 -7.06 11.29 -22.46
CA THR A 31 -7.01 12.76 -22.51
C THR A 31 -5.71 13.32 -23.11
N SER A 32 -4.79 12.46 -23.58
CA SER A 32 -3.56 12.83 -24.30
C SER A 32 -2.83 14.02 -23.65
N ARG A 33 -2.68 13.98 -22.32
CA ARG A 33 -2.04 15.05 -21.58
C ARG A 33 -0.55 15.09 -21.89
N THR A 34 -0.04 16.26 -22.24
CA THR A 34 1.39 16.50 -22.38
C THR A 34 1.97 16.87 -21.02
N ARG A 35 2.93 16.08 -20.53
CA ARG A 35 3.63 16.36 -19.26
C ARG A 35 4.44 17.65 -19.35
N ILE A 36 4.43 18.43 -18.28
CA ILE A 36 5.13 19.72 -18.22
C ILE A 36 6.63 19.56 -18.46
N ARG A 37 7.25 18.49 -17.96
CA ARG A 37 8.66 18.20 -18.23
C ARG A 37 8.97 18.17 -19.74
N ALA A 38 8.15 17.49 -20.53
CA ALA A 38 8.40 17.38 -21.98
C ALA A 38 8.34 18.76 -22.67
N ILE A 39 7.37 19.59 -22.27
CA ILE A 39 7.22 20.96 -22.78
C ILE A 39 8.42 21.82 -22.40
N LEU A 40 8.88 21.74 -21.14
CA LEU A 40 10.00 22.54 -20.67
C LEU A 40 11.35 22.07 -21.24
N ASP A 41 11.53 20.77 -21.42
CA ASP A 41 12.75 20.18 -22.01
C ASP A 41 12.87 20.56 -23.50
N ALA A 42 11.77 20.47 -24.27
CA ALA A 42 11.74 20.88 -25.67
C ALA A 42 11.79 22.42 -25.84
N GLY A 43 11.23 23.15 -24.89
CA GLY A 43 11.18 24.61 -24.91
C GLY A 43 10.49 25.14 -26.17
N ASP A 44 11.12 26.11 -26.82
CA ASP A 44 10.53 26.84 -27.94
C ASP A 44 10.37 26.03 -29.24
N ALA A 45 10.86 24.79 -29.27
CA ALA A 45 10.63 23.85 -30.36
C ALA A 45 9.16 23.41 -30.48
N MET A 46 8.42 23.39 -29.36
CA MET A 46 6.98 23.05 -29.33
C MET A 46 6.06 24.26 -29.52
N ALA A 47 6.60 25.44 -29.87
CA ALA A 47 5.79 26.63 -30.07
C ALA A 47 4.84 26.46 -31.26
N GLY A 48 3.56 26.78 -31.06
CA GLY A 48 2.49 26.59 -32.05
C GLY A 48 1.72 25.28 -31.90
N GLU A 49 2.22 24.32 -31.12
CA GLU A 49 1.52 23.07 -30.85
C GLU A 49 0.34 23.29 -29.90
N ARG A 50 -0.76 22.58 -30.17
CA ARG A 50 -1.92 22.49 -29.28
C ARG A 50 -1.73 21.31 -28.34
N VAL A 51 -1.84 21.56 -27.03
CA VAL A 51 -1.60 20.55 -25.99
C VAL A 51 -2.67 20.64 -24.90
N VAL A 52 -2.86 19.51 -24.22
CA VAL A 52 -3.62 19.43 -22.96
C VAL A 52 -2.62 19.31 -21.82
N VAL A 53 -2.70 20.22 -20.84
CA VAL A 53 -1.83 20.22 -19.65
C VAL A 53 -2.70 20.16 -18.41
N GLY A 54 -2.32 19.28 -17.48
CA GLY A 54 -2.99 19.13 -16.19
C GLY A 54 -1.99 19.17 -15.05
N GLY A 55 -2.33 19.88 -13.97
CA GLY A 55 -1.47 20.02 -12.79
C GLY A 55 -2.10 20.87 -11.70
N TRP A 56 -1.27 21.30 -10.75
CA TRP A 56 -1.69 22.15 -9.63
C TRP A 56 -1.07 23.54 -9.73
N VAL A 57 -1.88 24.56 -9.45
CA VAL A 57 -1.46 25.96 -9.43
C VAL A 57 -0.58 26.20 -8.22
N LYS A 58 0.67 26.58 -8.48
CA LYS A 58 1.68 26.95 -7.47
C LYS A 58 1.60 28.43 -7.13
N THR A 59 1.31 29.27 -8.12
CA THR A 59 1.07 30.70 -7.97
C THR A 59 0.14 31.16 -9.08
N GLY A 60 -0.93 31.88 -8.73
CA GLY A 60 -1.79 32.58 -9.68
C GLY A 60 -1.78 34.08 -9.44
N ARG A 61 -1.79 34.87 -10.52
CA ARG A 61 -1.89 36.34 -10.49
C ARG A 61 -2.81 36.84 -11.60
N GLN A 62 -3.75 37.71 -11.28
CA GLN A 62 -4.51 38.45 -12.27
C GLN A 62 -3.72 39.69 -12.72
N GLN A 63 -3.75 39.99 -14.01
CA GLN A 63 -3.07 41.13 -14.62
C GLN A 63 -3.98 41.82 -15.65
N GLY A 64 -3.51 42.93 -16.22
CA GLY A 64 -4.28 43.69 -17.20
C GLY A 64 -5.58 44.28 -16.63
N LYS A 65 -5.62 44.61 -15.33
CA LYS A 65 -6.84 45.02 -14.60
C LYS A 65 -7.92 43.92 -14.52
N GLY A 66 -7.51 42.64 -14.56
CA GLY A 66 -8.42 41.49 -14.44
C GLY A 66 -8.88 40.91 -15.78
N GLU A 67 -8.22 41.28 -16.88
CA GLU A 67 -8.51 40.75 -18.22
C GLU A 67 -7.91 39.36 -18.46
N PHE A 68 -6.81 39.03 -17.77
CA PHE A 68 -6.19 37.71 -17.85
C PHE A 68 -5.48 37.34 -16.54
N ALA A 69 -5.26 36.04 -16.34
CA ALA A 69 -4.48 35.50 -15.24
C ALA A 69 -3.28 34.71 -15.76
N PHE A 70 -2.15 34.88 -15.08
CA PHE A 70 -0.99 34.00 -15.21
C PHE A 70 -0.96 33.01 -14.06
N LEU A 71 -0.91 31.73 -14.39
CA LEU A 71 -0.78 30.61 -13.46
C LEU A 71 0.59 29.96 -13.68
N GLU A 72 1.29 29.69 -12.59
CA GLU A 72 2.40 28.75 -12.58
C GLU A 72 1.87 27.39 -12.22
N VAL A 73 1.81 26.48 -13.19
CA VAL A 73 1.27 25.12 -13.02
C VAL A 73 2.43 24.14 -12.91
N ASN A 74 2.32 23.19 -11.99
CA ASN A 74 3.26 22.08 -11.83
C ASN A 74 2.50 20.76 -11.71
N ASP A 75 2.97 19.73 -12.41
CA ASP A 75 2.38 18.39 -12.44
C ASP A 75 3.23 17.34 -11.71
N GLY A 76 4.33 17.78 -11.06
CA GLY A 76 5.29 16.92 -10.36
C GLY A 76 6.34 16.25 -11.25
N SER A 77 6.18 16.29 -12.58
CA SER A 77 7.07 15.60 -13.54
C SER A 77 8.50 16.14 -13.55
N CYS A 78 8.67 17.41 -13.17
CA CYS A 78 9.97 18.07 -13.00
C CYS A 78 9.90 19.16 -11.93
N GLN A 79 11.04 19.82 -11.70
CA GLN A 79 11.13 20.95 -10.76
C GLN A 79 10.54 22.25 -11.32
N GLY A 80 10.50 22.39 -12.65
CA GLY A 80 10.03 23.60 -13.32
C GLY A 80 8.51 23.74 -13.33
N ASN A 81 8.03 24.98 -13.44
CA ASN A 81 6.60 25.28 -13.60
C ASN A 81 6.34 25.74 -15.04
N LEU A 82 5.22 25.34 -15.61
CA LEU A 82 4.74 25.92 -16.88
C LEU A 82 3.96 27.19 -16.58
N GLN A 83 4.29 28.28 -17.28
CA GLN A 83 3.44 29.48 -17.27
C GLN A 83 2.22 29.22 -18.17
N VAL A 84 1.04 29.41 -17.59
CA VAL A 84 -0.26 29.22 -18.25
C VAL A 84 -1.01 30.54 -18.18
N MET A 85 -1.43 31.07 -19.33
CA MET A 85 -2.18 32.31 -19.44
C MET A 85 -3.63 32.02 -19.78
N VAL A 86 -4.54 32.51 -18.94
CA VAL A 86 -6.00 32.35 -19.12
C VAL A 86 -6.62 33.73 -19.26
N GLU A 87 -7.34 33.97 -20.36
CA GLU A 87 -8.11 35.20 -20.58
C GLU A 87 -9.48 35.08 -19.90
N LYS A 88 -10.02 36.20 -19.42
CA LYS A 88 -11.31 36.24 -18.71
C LYS A 88 -12.47 35.71 -19.55
N ASP A 89 -12.41 35.88 -20.86
CA ASP A 89 -13.41 35.39 -21.81
C ASP A 89 -13.41 33.86 -21.93
N VAL A 90 -12.32 33.19 -21.53
CA VAL A 90 -12.21 31.72 -21.54
C VAL A 90 -12.80 31.12 -20.27
N HIS A 91 -12.51 31.71 -19.10
CA HIS A 91 -13.01 31.22 -17.81
C HIS A 91 -12.94 32.31 -16.72
N PRO A 92 -13.85 32.31 -15.72
CA PRO A 92 -13.70 33.12 -14.52
C PRO A 92 -12.34 32.97 -13.84
N LEU A 93 -11.63 34.08 -13.63
CA LEU A 93 -10.22 34.07 -13.20
C LEU A 93 -10.03 33.88 -11.69
N ALA A 94 -11.01 34.22 -10.86
CA ALA A 94 -10.86 34.21 -9.41
C ALA A 94 -10.55 32.81 -8.87
N SER A 95 -11.34 31.80 -9.27
CA SER A 95 -11.21 30.41 -8.83
C SER A 95 -9.92 29.72 -9.29
N LEU A 96 -9.31 30.21 -10.37
CA LEU A 96 -8.07 29.66 -10.93
C LEU A 96 -6.81 30.05 -10.16
N THR A 97 -6.83 31.19 -9.46
CA THR A 97 -5.59 31.79 -8.93
C THR A 97 -5.16 31.29 -7.55
N HIS A 98 -6.04 30.52 -6.89
CA HIS A 98 -5.74 29.96 -5.58
C HIS A 98 -4.63 28.91 -5.67
N THR A 99 -3.71 28.93 -4.69
CA THR A 99 -2.64 27.94 -4.62
C THR A 99 -3.22 26.59 -4.24
N GLY A 100 -2.82 25.54 -4.95
CA GLY A 100 -3.34 24.20 -4.76
C GLY A 100 -4.52 23.85 -5.66
N THR A 101 -5.14 24.82 -6.36
CA THR A 101 -6.18 24.56 -7.38
C THR A 101 -5.66 23.59 -8.42
N SER A 102 -6.41 22.51 -8.71
CA SER A 102 -6.09 21.61 -9.82
C SER A 102 -6.76 22.09 -11.09
N VAL A 103 -6.00 22.08 -12.18
CA VAL A 103 -6.48 22.52 -13.50
C VAL A 103 -6.14 21.47 -14.54
N LEU A 104 -7.06 21.25 -15.48
CA LEU A 104 -6.82 20.58 -16.75
C LEU A 104 -7.24 21.54 -17.86
N VAL A 105 -6.27 21.99 -18.66
CA VAL A 105 -6.46 23.05 -19.65
C VAL A 105 -5.93 22.62 -21.01
N GLU A 106 -6.60 23.07 -22.06
CA GLU A 106 -6.19 22.92 -23.44
C GLU A 106 -5.85 24.30 -24.02
N GLY A 107 -4.78 24.35 -24.80
CA GLY A 107 -4.37 25.60 -25.43
C GLY A 107 -3.20 25.42 -26.38
N VAL A 108 -2.69 26.56 -26.84
CA VAL A 108 -1.57 26.62 -27.80
C VAL A 108 -0.34 27.15 -27.10
N LEU A 109 0.77 26.44 -27.27
CA LEU A 109 2.08 26.85 -26.78
C LEU A 109 2.62 28.03 -27.56
N LYS A 110 3.16 29.03 -26.88
CA LYS A 110 3.68 30.27 -27.49
C LYS A 110 5.04 30.64 -26.91
N LYS A 111 5.82 31.36 -27.72
CA LYS A 111 7.00 32.06 -27.21
C LYS A 111 6.52 33.32 -26.49
N PRO A 112 6.85 33.50 -25.21
CA PRO A 112 6.52 34.73 -24.50
C PRO A 112 7.34 35.91 -25.08
N PRO A 113 7.00 37.17 -24.73
CA PRO A 113 7.75 38.35 -25.18
C PRO A 113 9.26 38.25 -24.85
N ALA A 114 10.10 38.95 -25.63
CA ALA A 114 11.56 38.85 -25.52
C ALA A 114 12.12 39.20 -24.13
N GLU A 115 11.38 39.98 -23.35
CA GLU A 115 11.71 40.41 -21.99
C GLU A 115 11.34 39.36 -20.92
N ALA A 116 10.62 38.29 -21.29
CA ALA A 116 10.19 37.25 -20.37
C ALA A 116 11.32 36.25 -20.07
N LYS A 117 11.37 35.76 -18.83
CA LYS A 117 12.36 34.76 -18.40
C LYS A 117 12.02 33.35 -18.88
N GLN A 118 10.73 33.11 -19.16
CA GLN A 118 10.23 31.81 -19.59
C GLN A 118 10.57 31.60 -21.07
N ARG A 119 10.90 30.36 -21.46
CA ARG A 119 11.16 30.02 -22.88
C ARG A 119 9.89 29.71 -23.66
N ILE A 120 8.83 29.33 -22.95
CA ILE A 120 7.55 28.89 -23.49
C ILE A 120 6.44 29.14 -22.47
N GLU A 121 5.25 29.46 -22.96
CA GLU A 121 4.04 29.59 -22.17
C GLU A 121 2.85 28.96 -22.90
N LEU A 122 1.81 28.58 -22.15
CA LEU A 122 0.57 28.04 -22.71
C LEU A 122 -0.50 29.13 -22.71
N LYS A 123 -0.98 29.56 -23.88
CA LYS A 123 -2.21 30.37 -23.99
C LYS A 123 -3.40 29.42 -24.01
N VAL A 124 -4.22 29.48 -22.96
CA VAL A 124 -5.39 28.59 -22.79
C VAL A 124 -6.51 29.01 -23.74
N GLU A 125 -7.05 28.02 -24.45
CA GLU A 125 -8.24 28.15 -25.30
C GLU A 125 -9.46 27.56 -24.59
N ARG A 126 -9.27 26.57 -23.72
CA ARG A 126 -10.36 25.89 -22.99
C ARG A 126 -9.89 25.38 -21.63
N VAL A 127 -10.70 25.60 -20.59
CA VAL A 127 -10.56 24.92 -19.29
C VAL A 127 -11.45 23.68 -19.33
N ILE A 128 -10.84 22.49 -19.22
CA ILE A 128 -11.54 21.20 -19.30
C ILE A 128 -12.06 20.80 -17.92
N GLU A 129 -11.17 20.84 -16.90
CA GLU A 129 -11.52 20.50 -15.53
C GLU A 129 -10.89 21.48 -14.55
N LEU A 130 -11.63 21.76 -13.47
CA LEU A 130 -11.23 22.64 -12.39
C LEU A 130 -11.58 21.98 -11.05
N GLY A 131 -10.57 21.81 -10.19
CA GLY A 131 -10.76 21.45 -8.79
C GLY A 131 -10.38 22.63 -7.91
N GLU A 132 -11.40 23.32 -7.41
CA GLU A 132 -11.23 24.49 -6.56
C GLU A 132 -10.67 24.13 -5.18
N VAL A 133 -10.04 25.12 -4.55
CA VAL A 133 -9.46 25.00 -3.21
C VAL A 133 -9.97 26.14 -2.36
N ASP A 134 -10.41 25.82 -1.15
CA ASP A 134 -10.61 26.81 -0.10
C ASP A 134 -9.24 27.36 0.33
N ALA A 135 -8.96 28.60 -0.10
CA ALA A 135 -7.70 29.26 0.17
C ALA A 135 -7.45 29.50 1.67
N ALA A 136 -8.50 29.58 2.50
CA ALA A 136 -8.36 29.76 3.94
C ALA A 136 -7.98 28.44 4.65
N ALA A 137 -8.43 27.30 4.13
CA ALA A 137 -8.16 25.97 4.69
C ALA A 137 -6.88 25.32 4.13
N TYR A 138 -6.30 25.85 3.04
CA TYR A 138 -5.16 25.22 2.37
C TYR A 138 -3.86 25.34 3.19
N PRO A 139 -3.24 24.23 3.64
CA PRO A 139 -2.16 24.27 4.62
C PRO A 139 -0.77 24.59 4.04
N LEU A 140 -0.65 24.72 2.71
CA LEU A 140 0.62 25.02 2.04
C LEU A 140 0.61 26.47 1.54
N PRO A 141 1.04 27.46 2.35
CA PRO A 141 1.15 28.84 1.91
C PRO A 141 2.20 29.02 0.81
N LYS A 142 2.15 30.19 0.16
CA LYS A 142 3.17 30.62 -0.83
C LYS A 142 4.54 30.90 -0.20
N THR A 143 4.59 31.10 1.11
CA THR A 143 5.81 31.43 1.86
C THR A 143 6.64 30.17 2.17
N LYS A 144 7.87 30.38 2.66
CA LYS A 144 8.73 29.28 3.09
C LYS A 144 8.12 28.57 4.30
N ILE A 145 7.95 27.26 4.20
CA ILE A 145 7.48 26.37 5.27
C ILE A 145 8.69 25.59 5.80
N THR A 146 8.76 25.37 7.12
CA THR A 146 9.81 24.56 7.74
C THR A 146 9.59 23.07 7.46
N LEU A 147 10.65 22.26 7.58
CA LEU A 147 10.51 20.81 7.39
C LEU A 147 9.67 20.18 8.50
N GLU A 148 9.69 20.76 9.70
CA GLU A 148 8.92 20.37 10.87
C GLU A 148 7.43 20.53 10.60
N THR A 149 6.97 21.71 10.18
CA THR A 149 5.55 21.92 9.85
C THR A 149 5.10 21.05 8.68
N LEU A 150 5.97 20.74 7.72
CA LEU A 150 5.63 19.80 6.64
C LEU A 150 5.41 18.37 7.12
N ARG A 151 5.93 17.97 8.30
CA ARG A 151 5.64 16.66 8.90
C ARG A 151 4.21 16.56 9.43
N ASP A 152 3.56 17.67 9.73
CA ASP A 152 2.14 17.68 10.13
C ASP A 152 1.20 17.46 8.93
N PHE A 153 1.69 17.70 7.71
CA PHE A 153 0.94 17.58 6.46
C PHE A 153 1.55 16.55 5.50
N VAL A 154 1.87 15.35 6.00
CA VAL A 154 2.53 14.27 5.21
C VAL A 154 1.79 13.95 3.90
N HIS A 155 0.46 14.02 3.92
CA HIS A 155 -0.41 13.75 2.77
C HIS A 155 -0.35 14.83 1.68
N LEU A 156 0.13 16.05 1.99
CA LEU A 156 0.22 17.16 1.03
C LEU A 156 1.65 17.64 0.75
N ARG A 157 2.60 17.39 1.66
CA ARG A 157 3.96 17.95 1.60
C ARG A 157 4.71 17.65 0.30
N ALA A 158 4.38 16.55 -0.39
CA ALA A 158 4.96 16.18 -1.68
C ALA A 158 4.74 17.24 -2.76
N ARG A 159 3.72 18.10 -2.61
CA ARG A 159 3.46 19.24 -3.49
C ARG A 159 4.45 20.39 -3.31
N THR A 160 5.31 20.37 -2.30
CA THR A 160 6.38 21.37 -2.12
C THR A 160 7.62 21.04 -2.93
N ASN A 161 8.42 22.06 -3.26
CA ASN A 161 9.60 21.89 -4.10
C ASN A 161 10.62 20.94 -3.46
N THR A 162 10.89 21.12 -2.16
CA THR A 162 11.88 20.33 -1.43
C THR A 162 11.48 18.85 -1.37
N ILE A 163 10.26 18.54 -0.93
CA ILE A 163 9.85 17.14 -0.78
C ILE A 163 9.65 16.48 -2.14
N GLY A 164 9.14 17.19 -3.15
CA GLY A 164 9.06 16.69 -4.53
C GLY A 164 10.45 16.34 -5.09
N ALA A 165 11.47 17.17 -4.82
CA ALA A 165 12.85 16.88 -5.21
C ALA A 165 13.39 15.63 -4.48
N VAL A 166 13.20 15.54 -3.16
CA VAL A 166 13.60 14.37 -2.37
C VAL A 166 12.95 13.09 -2.90
N ALA A 167 11.66 13.12 -3.23
CA ALA A 167 10.95 11.97 -3.77
C ALA A 167 11.51 11.53 -5.13
N ARG A 168 11.78 12.47 -6.04
CA ARG A 168 12.40 12.15 -7.35
C ARG A 168 13.82 11.62 -7.20
N ILE A 169 14.63 12.17 -6.29
CA ILE A 169 15.97 11.65 -5.99
C ILE A 169 15.87 10.24 -5.42
N ARG A 170 14.97 9.99 -4.45
CA ARG A 170 14.76 8.64 -3.88
C ARG A 170 14.35 7.62 -4.94
N HIS A 171 13.48 8.01 -5.89
CA HIS A 171 13.13 7.17 -7.03
C HIS A 171 14.34 6.83 -7.89
N GLN A 172 15.18 7.82 -8.23
CA GLN A 172 16.38 7.60 -9.04
C GLN A 172 17.43 6.76 -8.31
N LEU A 173 17.59 6.94 -6.99
CA LEU A 173 18.46 6.09 -6.17
C LEU A 173 17.99 4.64 -6.19
N ALA A 174 16.67 4.41 -6.02
CA ALA A 174 16.14 3.05 -6.06
C ALA A 174 16.33 2.40 -7.44
N TYR A 175 16.07 3.15 -8.53
CA TYR A 175 16.33 2.69 -9.89
C TYR A 175 17.81 2.34 -10.10
N ALA A 176 18.72 3.24 -9.73
CA ALA A 176 20.17 3.03 -9.85
C ALA A 176 20.65 1.83 -9.03
N THR A 177 20.11 1.60 -7.83
CA THR A 177 20.40 0.41 -7.02
C THR A 177 20.01 -0.86 -7.75
N HIS A 178 18.80 -0.92 -8.31
CA HIS A 178 18.35 -2.10 -9.06
C HIS A 178 19.20 -2.31 -10.33
N SER A 179 19.48 -1.25 -11.09
CA SER A 179 20.34 -1.32 -12.27
C SER A 179 21.76 -1.80 -11.93
N PHE A 180 22.36 -1.27 -10.86
CA PHE A 180 23.68 -1.71 -10.42
C PHE A 180 23.72 -3.21 -10.15
N PHE A 181 22.76 -3.73 -9.39
CA PHE A 181 22.74 -5.16 -9.07
C PHE A 181 22.46 -6.03 -10.31
N ASP A 182 21.53 -5.63 -11.16
CA ASP A 182 21.21 -6.33 -12.42
C ASP A 182 22.43 -6.39 -13.36
N GLU A 183 23.10 -5.25 -13.57
CA GLU A 183 24.32 -5.15 -14.40
C GLU A 183 25.49 -5.98 -13.85
N ASN A 184 25.51 -6.24 -12.54
CA ASN A 184 26.53 -7.06 -11.87
C ASN A 184 26.09 -8.51 -11.63
N GLY A 185 24.99 -8.96 -12.25
CA GLY A 185 24.54 -10.35 -12.22
C GLY A 185 23.95 -10.81 -10.88
N PHE A 186 23.45 -9.87 -10.07
CA PHE A 186 22.72 -10.20 -8.84
C PHE A 186 21.25 -10.48 -9.14
N LEU A 187 20.67 -11.44 -8.41
CA LEU A 187 19.24 -11.70 -8.45
C LEU A 187 18.50 -10.99 -7.31
N TYR A 188 17.43 -10.29 -7.64
CA TYR A 188 16.58 -9.63 -6.65
C TYR A 188 15.66 -10.65 -5.96
N ILE A 189 15.79 -10.78 -4.64
CA ILE A 189 15.06 -11.74 -3.81
C ILE A 189 14.13 -10.99 -2.87
N HIS A 190 12.85 -11.35 -2.90
CA HIS A 190 11.87 -10.89 -1.91
C HIS A 190 11.94 -11.76 -0.65
N THR A 191 12.47 -11.19 0.43
CA THR A 191 12.51 -11.86 1.74
C THR A 191 11.19 -11.70 2.51
N PRO A 192 10.81 -12.68 3.35
CA PRO A 192 9.61 -12.58 4.18
C PRO A 192 9.70 -11.40 5.17
N ILE A 193 8.63 -10.61 5.24
CA ILE A 193 8.53 -9.50 6.21
C ILE A 193 8.07 -9.98 7.57
N ILE A 194 7.13 -10.94 7.61
CA ILE A 194 6.71 -11.58 8.86
C ILE A 194 7.66 -12.75 9.12
N THR A 195 8.28 -12.75 10.30
CA THR A 195 9.24 -13.76 10.74
C THR A 195 8.85 -14.33 12.09
N THR A 196 9.23 -15.59 12.32
CA THR A 196 9.16 -16.23 13.64
C THR A 196 10.56 -16.44 14.23
N SER A 197 11.56 -15.90 13.56
CA SER A 197 12.98 -15.99 13.90
C SER A 197 13.50 -14.59 14.20
N ASP A 198 14.27 -14.49 15.28
CA ASP A 198 15.09 -13.32 15.55
C ASP A 198 16.42 -13.48 14.80
N CYS A 199 16.66 -12.61 13.81
CA CYS A 199 17.81 -12.71 12.92
C CYS A 199 19.07 -12.02 13.48
N GLU A 200 18.92 -11.05 14.37
CA GLU A 200 20.04 -10.23 14.89
C GLU A 200 20.26 -10.41 16.39
N GLY A 201 19.37 -11.10 17.11
CA GLY A 201 19.57 -11.50 18.51
C GLY A 201 19.65 -10.35 19.51
N ALA A 202 19.32 -9.11 19.10
CA ALA A 202 19.64 -7.91 19.87
C ALA A 202 18.61 -6.77 19.79
N GLY A 203 17.48 -6.95 19.11
CA GLY A 203 16.50 -5.88 18.89
C GLY A 203 15.13 -6.15 19.50
N GLU A 204 14.48 -5.10 20.02
CA GLU A 204 13.04 -5.13 20.22
C GLU A 204 12.35 -5.21 18.85
N MET A 205 11.53 -6.23 18.63
CA MET A 205 10.79 -6.45 17.37
C MET A 205 9.30 -6.15 17.55
N PHE A 206 8.65 -5.61 16.51
CA PHE A 206 7.21 -5.45 16.52
C PHE A 206 6.52 -6.81 16.41
N GLN A 207 5.67 -7.13 17.38
CA GLN A 207 4.89 -8.34 17.37
C GLN A 207 3.71 -8.25 16.41
N VAL A 208 3.52 -9.28 15.59
CA VAL A 208 2.38 -9.43 14.68
C VAL A 208 1.45 -10.50 15.26
N THR A 209 0.22 -10.12 15.59
CA THR A 209 -0.75 -11.02 16.23
C THR A 209 -2.18 -10.72 15.82
N ALA A 210 -3.02 -11.76 15.74
CA ALA A 210 -4.46 -11.64 15.57
C ALA A 210 -5.23 -11.83 16.90
N LEU A 211 -4.53 -12.10 18.01
CA LEU A 211 -5.16 -12.50 19.28
C LEU A 211 -6.03 -11.40 19.89
N PHE A 212 -5.67 -10.12 19.75
CA PHE A 212 -6.48 -9.01 20.30
C PHE A 212 -7.87 -8.96 19.67
N SER A 213 -7.94 -8.94 18.34
CA SER A 213 -9.22 -8.93 17.62
C SER A 213 -10.02 -10.20 17.84
N GLN A 214 -9.36 -11.34 18.09
CA GLN A 214 -10.05 -12.58 18.47
C GLN A 214 -10.62 -12.49 19.89
N ALA A 215 -9.85 -11.98 20.85
CA ALA A 215 -10.31 -11.76 22.22
C ALA A 215 -11.51 -10.81 22.28
N GLU A 216 -11.46 -9.69 21.54
CA GLU A 216 -12.60 -8.74 21.44
C GLU A 216 -13.87 -9.40 20.88
N LYS A 217 -13.73 -10.26 19.87
CA LYS A 217 -14.87 -11.01 19.31
C LYS A 217 -15.47 -11.97 20.33
N VAL A 218 -14.63 -12.72 21.04
CA VAL A 218 -15.06 -13.65 22.09
C VAL A 218 -15.74 -12.91 23.23
N GLU A 219 -15.18 -11.77 23.66
CA GLU A 219 -15.79 -10.93 24.70
C GLU A 219 -17.16 -10.38 24.28
N LYS A 220 -17.29 -9.91 23.05
CA LYS A 220 -18.58 -9.46 22.52
C LYS A 220 -19.58 -10.61 22.48
N GLU A 221 -19.16 -11.78 22.01
CA GLU A 221 -20.00 -12.97 21.94
C GLU A 221 -20.45 -13.43 23.34
N LEU A 222 -19.56 -13.40 24.33
CA LEU A 222 -19.87 -13.77 25.71
C LEU A 222 -20.82 -12.77 26.40
N LYS A 223 -20.81 -11.49 25.99
CA LYS A 223 -21.78 -10.49 26.46
C LYS A 223 -23.17 -10.74 25.88
N GLU A 224 -23.25 -11.04 24.59
CA GLU A 224 -24.52 -11.30 23.90
C GLU A 224 -25.10 -12.67 24.26
N ASN A 225 -24.22 -13.67 24.47
CA ASN A 225 -24.58 -15.05 24.73
C ASN A 225 -23.63 -15.62 25.80
N PRO A 226 -24.00 -15.57 27.10
CA PRO A 226 -23.17 -16.05 28.19
C PRO A 226 -22.69 -17.50 28.00
N ALA A 227 -21.51 -17.81 28.54
CA ALA A 227 -21.00 -19.18 28.54
C ALA A 227 -21.93 -20.09 29.38
N PRO A 228 -22.25 -21.31 28.91
CA PRO A 228 -23.01 -22.28 29.69
C PRO A 228 -22.30 -22.61 31.01
N SER A 229 -23.07 -22.71 32.09
CA SER A 229 -22.57 -23.17 33.39
C SER A 229 -22.25 -24.66 33.36
N GLU A 230 -21.52 -25.15 34.37
CA GLU A 230 -21.30 -26.60 34.55
C GLU A 230 -22.64 -27.36 34.65
N ALA A 231 -23.66 -26.75 35.26
CA ALA A 231 -24.99 -27.33 35.33
C ALA A 231 -25.65 -27.46 33.94
N ASP A 232 -25.43 -26.50 33.04
CA ASP A 232 -25.96 -26.55 31.66
C ASP A 232 -25.27 -27.66 30.84
N VAL A 233 -23.97 -27.86 31.05
CA VAL A 233 -23.20 -28.95 30.42
C VAL A 233 -23.72 -30.30 30.91
N GLU A 234 -23.89 -30.47 32.23
CA GLU A 234 -24.40 -31.72 32.82
C GLU A 234 -25.86 -31.99 32.42
N ALA A 235 -26.71 -30.96 32.33
CA ALA A 235 -28.07 -31.09 31.82
C ALA A 235 -28.08 -31.58 30.35
N ALA A 236 -27.19 -31.04 29.50
CA ALA A 236 -27.07 -31.49 28.12
C ALA A 236 -26.60 -32.96 28.02
N LYS A 237 -25.67 -33.39 28.88
CA LYS A 237 -25.23 -34.80 28.96
C LYS A 237 -26.35 -35.73 29.42
N LEU A 238 -27.18 -35.29 30.38
CA LEU A 238 -28.34 -36.05 30.83
C LEU A 238 -29.34 -36.29 29.68
N VAL A 239 -29.60 -35.26 28.86
CA VAL A 239 -30.46 -35.40 27.67
C VAL A 239 -29.88 -36.45 26.70
N VAL A 240 -28.57 -36.48 26.47
CA VAL A 240 -27.94 -37.52 25.64
C VAL A 240 -28.18 -38.92 26.23
N LYS A 241 -28.07 -39.07 27.55
CA LYS A 241 -28.34 -40.34 28.24
C LYS A 241 -29.80 -40.77 28.06
N GLU A 242 -30.76 -39.88 28.32
CA GLU A 242 -32.19 -40.16 28.16
C GLU A 242 -32.56 -40.55 26.72
N LYS A 243 -32.03 -39.83 25.71
CA LYS A 243 -32.26 -40.17 24.30
C LYS A 243 -31.56 -41.47 23.91
N GLY A 244 -30.42 -41.78 24.51
CA GLY A 244 -29.73 -43.06 24.37
C GLY A 244 -30.58 -44.21 24.89
N ASP A 245 -31.14 -44.06 26.08
CA ASP A 245 -32.02 -45.04 26.71
C ASP A 245 -33.32 -45.24 25.91
N ALA A 246 -33.90 -44.16 25.37
CA ALA A 246 -35.07 -44.25 24.49
C ALA A 246 -34.78 -45.04 23.20
N VAL A 247 -33.62 -44.85 22.58
CA VAL A 247 -33.19 -45.65 21.41
C VAL A 247 -33.02 -47.13 21.81
N ALA A 248 -32.45 -47.41 22.98
CA ALA A 248 -32.29 -48.77 23.48
C ALA A 248 -33.65 -49.46 23.73
N GLN A 249 -34.61 -48.73 24.32
CA GLN A 249 -35.97 -49.22 24.56
C GLN A 249 -36.72 -49.50 23.26
N LEU A 250 -36.65 -48.61 22.26
CA LEU A 250 -37.28 -48.84 20.95
C LEU A 250 -36.70 -50.06 20.22
N LYS A 251 -35.39 -50.27 20.34
CA LYS A 251 -34.72 -51.47 19.81
C LYS A 251 -35.18 -52.74 20.54
N ALA A 252 -35.28 -52.70 21.86
CA ALA A 252 -35.74 -53.83 22.68
C ALA A 252 -37.21 -54.17 22.41
N ALA A 253 -38.06 -53.16 22.20
CA ALA A 253 -39.48 -53.31 21.87
C ALA A 253 -39.75 -53.73 20.41
N LYS A 254 -38.70 -53.91 19.58
CA LYS A 254 -38.82 -54.22 18.14
C LYS A 254 -39.71 -53.22 17.39
N ALA A 255 -39.60 -51.94 17.74
CA ALA A 255 -40.30 -50.85 17.06
C ALA A 255 -39.91 -50.79 15.57
N SER A 256 -40.70 -50.06 14.77
CA SER A 256 -40.46 -49.98 13.33
C SER A 256 -39.08 -49.36 13.02
N LYS A 257 -38.51 -49.75 11.88
CA LYS A 257 -37.23 -49.18 11.40
C LYS A 257 -37.28 -47.65 11.32
N GLN A 258 -38.44 -47.09 10.94
CA GLN A 258 -38.64 -45.64 10.85
C GLN A 258 -38.56 -44.96 12.22
N GLU A 259 -39.19 -45.53 13.25
CA GLU A 259 -39.15 -44.99 14.62
C GLU A 259 -37.75 -45.05 15.23
N ILE A 260 -37.02 -46.15 15.01
CA ILE A 260 -35.63 -46.29 15.49
C ILE A 260 -34.72 -45.29 14.77
N THR A 261 -34.85 -45.13 13.46
CA THR A 261 -34.06 -44.14 12.69
C THR A 261 -34.35 -42.71 13.13
N ALA A 262 -35.63 -42.37 13.39
CA ALA A 262 -36.00 -41.07 13.92
C ALA A 262 -35.38 -40.81 15.30
N ALA A 263 -35.44 -41.79 16.22
CA ALA A 263 -34.85 -41.67 17.55
C ALA A 263 -33.32 -41.55 17.53
N VAL A 264 -32.64 -42.27 16.63
CA VAL A 264 -31.18 -42.14 16.43
C VAL A 264 -30.82 -40.75 15.92
N SER A 265 -31.60 -40.17 15.00
CA SER A 265 -31.37 -38.79 14.52
C SER A 265 -31.46 -37.78 15.66
N VAL A 266 -32.44 -37.93 16.56
CA VAL A 266 -32.59 -37.08 17.75
C VAL A 266 -31.40 -37.26 18.71
N LEU A 267 -30.93 -38.49 18.92
CA LEU A 267 -29.74 -38.75 19.73
C LEU A 267 -28.49 -38.11 19.14
N THR A 268 -28.28 -38.16 17.82
CA THR A 268 -27.14 -37.51 17.15
C THR A 268 -27.15 -36.00 17.37
N LYS A 269 -28.30 -35.34 17.18
CA LYS A 269 -28.46 -33.89 17.46
C LYS A 269 -28.18 -33.55 18.92
N ALA A 270 -28.61 -34.40 19.86
CA ALA A 270 -28.32 -34.22 21.28
C ALA A 270 -26.81 -34.30 21.58
N LYS A 271 -26.09 -35.24 20.94
CA LYS A 271 -24.63 -35.35 21.06
C LYS A 271 -23.89 -34.14 20.49
N GLU A 272 -24.30 -33.66 19.31
CA GLU A 272 -23.76 -32.43 18.72
C GLU A 272 -23.99 -31.21 19.63
N ASN A 273 -25.17 -31.13 20.27
CA ASN A 273 -25.46 -30.05 21.21
C ASN A 273 -24.55 -30.11 22.46
N VAL A 274 -24.27 -31.30 23.01
CA VAL A 274 -23.32 -31.43 24.13
C VAL A 274 -21.94 -30.93 23.74
N LEU A 275 -21.41 -31.36 22.59
CA LEU A 275 -20.10 -30.89 22.12
C LEU A 275 -20.06 -29.36 21.99
N ARG A 276 -21.10 -28.77 21.40
CA ARG A 276 -21.22 -27.32 21.27
C ARG A 276 -21.26 -26.60 22.63
N VAL A 277 -22.00 -27.14 23.59
CA VAL A 277 -22.13 -26.57 24.94
C VAL A 277 -20.81 -26.70 25.71
N GLU A 278 -20.10 -27.83 25.56
CA GLU A 278 -18.77 -28.07 26.16
C GLU A 278 -17.66 -27.22 25.55
N GLU A 279 -17.70 -26.96 24.24
CA GLU A 279 -16.76 -26.04 23.58
C GLU A 279 -17.03 -24.61 24.00
N ARG A 280 -18.31 -24.22 24.08
CA ARG A 280 -18.71 -22.88 24.50
C ARG A 280 -18.39 -22.60 25.96
N SER A 281 -18.53 -23.58 26.86
CA SER A 281 -18.18 -23.41 28.27
C SER A 281 -16.68 -23.18 28.51
N LYS A 282 -15.84 -23.54 27.54
CA LYS A 282 -14.38 -23.28 27.58
C LYS A 282 -14.01 -21.88 27.12
N LEU A 283 -14.92 -21.13 26.50
CA LEU A 283 -14.65 -19.76 26.08
C LEU A 283 -14.39 -18.88 27.30
N LYS A 284 -13.28 -18.15 27.27
CA LYS A 284 -12.90 -17.20 28.31
C LYS A 284 -12.72 -15.82 27.67
N PRO A 285 -13.09 -14.74 28.37
CA PRO A 285 -12.77 -13.39 27.93
C PRO A 285 -11.25 -13.15 28.00
N GLY A 286 -10.75 -12.20 27.21
CA GLY A 286 -9.33 -11.86 27.14
C GLY A 286 -8.48 -12.77 26.24
N LEU A 287 -7.16 -12.59 26.34
CA LEU A 287 -6.19 -13.34 25.54
C LEU A 287 -6.16 -14.82 25.95
N PRO A 288 -5.98 -15.75 25.00
CA PRO A 288 -5.89 -17.16 25.33
C PRO A 288 -4.58 -17.42 26.09
N LEU A 289 -4.67 -18.08 27.24
CA LEU A 289 -3.55 -18.41 28.11
C LEU A 289 -3.32 -19.93 28.18
N LYS A 290 -2.06 -20.31 28.33
CA LYS A 290 -1.63 -21.65 28.70
C LYS A 290 -1.86 -21.89 30.19
N GLY A 291 -1.70 -23.14 30.62
CA GLY A 291 -1.78 -23.51 32.03
C GLY A 291 -0.76 -22.82 32.94
N ASP A 292 0.35 -22.32 32.39
CA ASP A 292 1.37 -21.54 33.11
C ASP A 292 1.11 -20.03 33.13
N GLY A 293 -0.04 -19.57 32.61
CA GLY A 293 -0.41 -18.16 32.54
C GLY A 293 0.23 -17.37 31.40
N LYS A 294 1.07 -17.99 30.55
CA LYS A 294 1.62 -17.34 29.35
C LYS A 294 0.61 -17.33 28.22
N ILE A 295 0.79 -16.41 27.27
CA ILE A 295 -0.05 -16.35 26.06
C ILE A 295 0.09 -17.64 25.24
N ALA A 296 -1.04 -18.21 24.84
CA ALA A 296 -1.15 -19.40 24.02
C ALA A 296 -1.07 -19.05 22.52
N PHE A 297 0.14 -18.77 22.03
CA PHE A 297 0.38 -18.43 20.62
C PHE A 297 0.04 -19.54 19.61
N GLU A 298 -0.16 -20.78 20.06
CA GLU A 298 -0.75 -21.85 19.26
C GLU A 298 -2.16 -21.52 18.72
N ASN A 299 -2.86 -20.59 19.37
CA ASN A 299 -4.16 -20.07 18.96
C ASN A 299 -4.05 -18.81 18.07
N ASP A 300 -2.84 -18.29 17.88
CA ASP A 300 -2.59 -17.16 16.98
C ASP A 300 -2.50 -17.62 15.51
N PHE A 301 -2.49 -16.68 14.57
CA PHE A 301 -2.55 -16.95 13.13
C PHE A 301 -1.43 -17.90 12.65
N PHE A 302 -0.19 -17.67 13.09
CA PHE A 302 0.97 -18.50 12.71
C PHE A 302 1.22 -19.69 13.65
N LYS A 303 0.34 -19.90 14.64
CA LYS A 303 0.44 -20.95 15.68
C LYS A 303 1.75 -20.90 16.49
N ARG A 304 2.43 -19.75 16.46
CA ARG A 304 3.63 -19.39 17.23
C ARG A 304 3.76 -17.87 17.19
N GLN A 305 4.64 -17.33 18.02
CA GLN A 305 4.91 -15.91 18.03
C GLN A 305 5.54 -15.47 16.69
N ALA A 306 5.04 -14.37 16.14
CA ALA A 306 5.49 -13.80 14.89
C ALA A 306 5.75 -12.30 15.04
N PHE A 307 6.64 -11.78 14.21
CA PHE A 307 7.19 -10.44 14.30
C PHE A 307 7.40 -9.83 12.91
N LEU A 308 7.55 -8.51 12.86
CA LEU A 308 8.09 -7.84 11.68
C LEU A 308 9.62 -7.95 11.68
N THR A 309 10.19 -8.29 10.53
CA THR A 309 11.63 -8.56 10.42
C THR A 309 12.48 -7.31 10.60
N VAL A 310 13.63 -7.47 11.25
CA VAL A 310 14.67 -6.44 11.37
C VAL A 310 15.62 -6.44 10.18
N SER A 311 15.76 -7.59 9.50
CA SER A 311 16.68 -7.83 8.39
C SER A 311 16.23 -9.05 7.58
N GLY A 312 16.51 -9.07 6.28
CA GLY A 312 16.36 -10.22 5.40
C GLY A 312 17.60 -11.10 5.27
N GLN A 313 18.68 -10.78 6.00
CA GLN A 313 20.02 -11.36 5.83
C GLN A 313 20.01 -12.89 5.86
N LEU A 314 19.47 -13.49 6.92
CA LEU A 314 19.44 -14.96 7.05
C LEU A 314 18.71 -15.64 5.89
N GLN A 315 17.70 -15.00 5.33
CA GLN A 315 16.98 -15.55 4.18
C GLN A 315 17.80 -15.39 2.90
N VAL A 316 18.44 -14.25 2.66
CA VAL A 316 19.28 -14.08 1.46
C VAL A 316 20.52 -14.98 1.48
N GLU A 317 21.08 -15.34 2.64
CA GLU A 317 22.16 -16.34 2.75
C GLU A 317 21.79 -17.69 2.15
N THR A 318 20.55 -18.15 2.39
CA THR A 318 20.07 -19.42 1.80
C THR A 318 19.98 -19.36 0.29
N TYR A 319 19.61 -18.19 -0.26
CA TYR A 319 19.55 -17.99 -1.70
C TYR A 319 20.95 -17.82 -2.30
N ALA A 320 21.87 -17.12 -1.65
CA ALA A 320 23.25 -16.98 -2.11
C ALA A 320 23.93 -18.35 -2.29
N CYS A 321 23.69 -19.29 -1.37
CA CYS A 321 24.16 -20.67 -1.49
C CYS A 321 23.69 -21.40 -2.78
N ALA A 322 22.57 -20.98 -3.37
CA ALA A 322 22.00 -21.60 -4.57
C ALA A 322 22.15 -20.76 -5.85
N LEU A 323 22.24 -19.44 -5.71
CA LEU A 323 22.13 -18.45 -6.79
C LEU A 323 23.38 -17.57 -6.92
N SER A 324 24.41 -17.81 -6.09
CA SER A 324 25.64 -17.04 -6.02
C SER A 324 25.42 -15.61 -5.50
N ASN A 325 24.98 -14.68 -6.36
CA ASN A 325 24.88 -13.26 -6.04
C ASN A 325 23.41 -12.86 -5.93
N VAL A 326 22.98 -12.43 -4.74
CA VAL A 326 21.60 -12.04 -4.49
C VAL A 326 21.52 -10.76 -3.69
N TYR A 327 20.39 -10.07 -3.76
CA TYR A 327 20.12 -8.94 -2.88
C TYR A 327 18.62 -8.87 -2.56
N THR A 328 18.29 -8.33 -1.40
CA THR A 328 16.93 -7.87 -1.10
C THR A 328 16.89 -6.35 -1.01
N PHE A 329 15.73 -5.79 -1.31
CA PHE A 329 15.41 -4.37 -1.20
C PHE A 329 13.98 -4.26 -0.68
N GLY A 330 13.84 -4.24 0.63
CA GLY A 330 12.53 -4.33 1.29
C GLY A 330 12.43 -3.49 2.56
N PRO A 331 11.22 -3.34 3.11
CA PRO A 331 11.01 -2.68 4.38
C PRO A 331 11.52 -3.55 5.54
N THR A 332 12.09 -2.92 6.55
CA THR A 332 12.46 -3.54 7.82
C THR A 332 12.07 -2.64 8.99
N PHE A 333 12.00 -3.24 10.18
CA PHE A 333 11.33 -2.63 11.32
C PHE A 333 12.18 -2.77 12.59
N ARG A 334 12.22 -1.71 13.41
CA ARG A 334 12.88 -1.72 14.72
C ARG A 334 11.93 -1.14 15.76
N ALA A 335 11.64 -1.89 16.82
CA ALA A 335 10.71 -1.47 17.86
C ALA A 335 11.39 -0.75 19.04
N GLU A 336 12.68 -0.40 18.89
CA GLU A 336 13.40 0.38 19.89
C GLU A 336 12.71 1.72 20.15
N ASN A 337 12.56 2.07 21.43
CA ASN A 337 11.99 3.35 21.83
C ASN A 337 13.00 4.50 21.66
N SER A 338 13.30 4.85 20.40
CA SER A 338 14.32 5.83 20.01
C SER A 338 13.70 7.00 19.24
N HIS A 339 13.66 8.17 19.88
CA HIS A 339 13.15 9.41 19.30
C HIS A 339 14.29 10.38 18.95
N THR A 340 14.92 10.17 17.80
CA THR A 340 16.02 11.03 17.32
C THR A 340 15.77 11.46 15.87
N SER A 341 16.55 12.41 15.37
CA SER A 341 16.47 12.88 13.98
C SER A 341 16.94 11.87 12.93
N ARG A 342 17.48 10.71 13.33
CA ARG A 342 18.08 9.71 12.44
C ARG A 342 17.48 8.31 12.56
N HIS A 343 16.58 8.08 13.52
CA HIS A 343 15.97 6.77 13.74
C HIS A 343 14.53 6.76 13.22
N LEU A 344 14.14 5.66 12.59
CA LEU A 344 12.79 5.37 12.14
C LEU A 344 12.43 3.95 12.59
N ALA A 345 11.18 3.74 13.01
CA ALA A 345 10.68 2.43 13.36
C ALA A 345 10.42 1.54 12.12
N GLU A 346 10.17 2.17 10.97
CA GLU A 346 10.02 1.54 9.66
C GLU A 346 10.95 2.25 8.67
N PHE A 347 11.79 1.49 7.99
CA PHE A 347 12.71 1.99 6.96
C PHE A 347 12.94 0.90 5.91
N TRP A 348 13.72 1.22 4.87
CA TRP A 348 14.02 0.28 3.79
C TRP A 348 15.50 -0.05 3.82
N MET A 349 15.81 -1.34 3.70
CA MET A 349 17.18 -1.82 3.59
C MET A 349 17.44 -2.43 2.22
N VAL A 350 18.70 -2.35 1.83
CA VAL A 350 19.27 -3.01 0.66
C VAL A 350 20.36 -3.93 1.19
N GLU A 351 20.17 -5.23 1.05
CA GLU A 351 21.01 -6.24 1.70
C GLU A 351 21.53 -7.22 0.63
N PRO A 352 22.74 -7.00 0.09
CA PRO A 352 23.38 -7.92 -0.83
C PRO A 352 24.07 -9.07 -0.09
N GLU A 353 24.04 -10.25 -0.69
CA GLU A 353 24.74 -11.44 -0.21
C GLU A 353 25.44 -12.13 -1.39
N ILE A 354 26.69 -12.52 -1.21
CA ILE A 354 27.58 -12.97 -2.30
C ILE A 354 28.26 -14.27 -1.87
N ALA A 355 27.96 -15.37 -2.56
CA ALA A 355 28.66 -16.63 -2.33
C ALA A 355 30.16 -16.50 -2.65
N PHE A 356 31.00 -17.13 -1.83
CA PHE A 356 32.46 -17.14 -1.96
C PHE A 356 33.15 -15.77 -1.83
N ALA A 357 32.43 -14.72 -1.42
CA ALA A 357 33.05 -13.45 -1.04
C ALA A 357 33.69 -13.55 0.35
N ASN A 358 34.84 -12.90 0.53
CA ASN A 358 35.49 -12.73 1.81
C ASN A 358 35.69 -11.26 2.10
N LEU A 359 35.78 -10.90 3.38
CA LEU A 359 36.24 -9.58 3.79
C LEU A 359 37.69 -9.41 3.32
N GLN A 360 37.95 -8.36 2.54
CA GLN A 360 39.32 -7.96 2.24
C GLN A 360 39.85 -7.21 3.47
N VAL A 361 40.82 -7.82 4.15
CA VAL A 361 41.46 -7.29 5.38
C VAL A 361 42.68 -6.45 5.03
#